data_AF-A0A7J7EFR5-F1
#
_entry.id   AF-A0A7J7EFR5-F1
#
_cell.length_a   1.000
_cell.length_b   1.000
_cell.length_c   1.000
_cell.angle_alpha   90.00
_cell.angle_beta   90.00
_cell.angle_gamma   90.00
#
_symmetry.space_group_name_H-M   'P 1'
#
loop_
_entity.id
_entity.type
_entity.pdbx_description
1 polymer ?
#
loop_
_entity_poly.entity_id
_entity_poly.type
_entity_poly.pdbx_seq_one_letter_code
_entity_poly.pdbx_strand_id
1 'polypeptide(L)'
;MHFFRNLSIKVFLMMGLCLQEHCYSAHSYRLVPKYHFPDQFEDVYNALRWFLRQDVLDKYGVDPERVGISGDSAGGNLAAAVTQQLIDDPDVKIKLKTQSLIYPALQTLDMDLPSYRENSHFPVLSKSLIARLWSEMFTTDRSLEEAMLVNQHVPVESSHLFKYVNWSSLLPEKFKRGHFYNSPTLGSSELAKKYPGFLDVRAAPLLADDDKLRSLPLTYVITCQYDVLRDDGIMYVTRLRNAGVRVTHNHIEDGLHGALSYHGFKIAYRTENQYMNWLRENL
;
A
#
# COMPACT_ATOMS: atom_id res chain seq x y z
N MET A 1 14.48 -11.00 18.71
CA MET A 1 15.18 -12.30 18.57
C MET A 1 14.43 -13.33 19.43
N HIS A 2 14.03 -14.48 18.88
CA HIS A 2 13.46 -15.68 19.58
C HIS A 2 11.94 -15.97 19.65
N PHE A 3 11.07 -15.56 18.72
CA PHE A 3 9.66 -16.07 18.75
C PHE A 3 9.11 -16.73 17.48
N PHE A 4 9.90 -16.89 16.44
CA PHE A 4 9.40 -17.19 15.09
C PHE A 4 9.63 -18.62 14.57
N ARG A 5 10.00 -19.56 15.44
CA ARG A 5 10.56 -20.87 15.05
C ARG A 5 9.58 -22.02 14.74
N ASN A 6 8.26 -21.82 14.73
CA ASN A 6 7.30 -22.95 14.74
C ASN A 6 6.09 -22.85 13.80
N LEU A 7 6.19 -22.20 12.63
CA LEU A 7 5.04 -22.08 11.70
C LEU A 7 5.42 -22.46 10.26
N SER A 8 4.84 -23.54 9.75
CA SER A 8 4.94 -24.04 8.37
C SER A 8 4.18 -23.18 7.35
N ILE A 9 4.24 -21.85 7.47
CA ILE A 9 3.57 -20.88 6.59
C ILE A 9 4.64 -20.17 5.75
N LYS A 10 4.53 -20.22 4.42
CA LYS A 10 5.48 -19.58 3.50
C LYS A 10 4.83 -18.40 2.79
N VAL A 11 5.19 -17.18 3.19
CA VAL A 11 4.69 -15.91 2.63
C VAL A 11 5.83 -15.19 1.90
N PHE A 12 5.56 -14.63 0.73
CA PHE A 12 6.47 -13.67 0.11
C PHE A 12 6.24 -12.31 0.79
N LEU A 13 7.14 -11.94 1.69
CA LEU A 13 7.03 -10.72 2.48
C LEU A 13 7.88 -9.60 1.88
N MET A 14 7.21 -8.54 1.46
CA MET A 14 7.82 -7.24 1.23
C MET A 14 7.90 -6.47 2.54
N MET A 15 8.80 -6.89 3.43
CA MET A 15 9.02 -6.22 4.71
C MET A 15 10.35 -5.48 4.73
N GLY A 16 10.40 -4.34 5.41
CA GLY A 16 11.63 -3.73 5.89
C GLY A 16 12.32 -4.51 7.02
N LEU A 17 11.66 -5.53 7.61
CA LEU A 17 12.16 -6.37 8.70
C LEU A 17 11.59 -7.80 8.57
N CYS A 18 12.37 -8.78 8.10
CA CYS A 18 11.96 -10.19 8.15
C CYS A 18 12.32 -10.79 9.51
N LEU A 19 11.34 -11.40 10.16
CA LEU A 19 11.50 -12.00 11.47
C LEU A 19 11.39 -13.53 11.50
N GLN A 20 11.15 -14.24 10.38
CA GLN A 20 10.94 -15.71 10.40
C GLN A 20 11.81 -16.52 9.43
N GLU A 21 12.06 -17.78 9.79
CA GLU A 21 12.78 -18.80 9.00
C GLU A 21 11.96 -19.38 7.82
N HIS A 22 10.76 -18.85 7.54
CA HIS A 22 9.83 -19.36 6.50
C HIS A 22 9.26 -18.28 5.57
N CYS A 23 9.84 -17.08 5.57
CA CYS A 23 9.39 -15.95 4.77
C CYS A 23 10.47 -15.56 3.76
N TYR A 24 10.13 -15.49 2.47
CA TYR A 24 11.03 -14.99 1.44
C TYR A 24 10.80 -13.50 1.27
N SER A 25 11.86 -12.70 1.33
CA SER A 25 11.72 -11.26 1.36
C SER A 25 12.60 -10.54 0.35
N ALA A 26 12.03 -9.50 -0.27
CA ALA A 26 12.72 -8.60 -1.17
C ALA A 26 13.12 -7.32 -0.41
N HIS A 27 14.16 -7.40 0.43
CA HIS A 27 14.71 -6.24 1.17
C HIS A 27 15.52 -5.26 0.32
N SER A 28 15.78 -5.58 -0.95
CA SER A 28 16.82 -4.94 -1.75
C SER A 28 16.32 -4.33 -3.06
N TYR A 29 15.08 -3.87 -3.12
CA TYR A 29 14.66 -3.03 -4.25
C TYR A 29 15.37 -1.68 -4.19
N ARG A 30 15.59 -1.08 -5.36
CA ARG A 30 16.26 0.22 -5.49
C ARG A 30 15.54 1.31 -4.70
N LEU A 31 16.26 2.25 -4.08
CA LEU A 31 15.65 3.27 -3.21
C LEU A 31 15.78 4.68 -3.78
N VAL A 32 14.78 5.50 -3.46
CA VAL A 32 14.85 6.96 -3.62
C VAL A 32 15.96 7.54 -2.74
N PRO A 33 16.55 8.69 -3.10
CA PRO A 33 16.30 9.50 -4.29
C PRO A 33 17.14 9.06 -5.51
N LYS A 34 17.94 7.99 -5.40
CA LYS A 34 18.85 7.57 -6.48
C LYS A 34 18.10 6.94 -7.67
N TYR A 35 17.02 6.23 -7.38
CA TYR A 35 16.16 5.56 -8.34
C TYR A 35 14.73 6.03 -8.14
N HIS A 36 14.03 6.32 -9.22
CA HIS A 36 12.65 6.80 -9.21
C HIS A 36 11.74 5.76 -9.88
N PHE A 37 10.45 5.88 -9.63
CA PHE A 37 9.42 5.08 -10.26
C PHE A 37 9.62 5.05 -11.79
N PRO A 38 9.55 3.88 -12.45
CA PRO A 38 9.02 2.61 -11.93
C PRO A 38 10.05 1.64 -11.33
N ASP A 39 11.29 2.04 -11.06
CA ASP A 39 12.36 1.11 -10.69
C ASP A 39 12.04 0.19 -9.50
N GLN A 40 11.43 0.73 -8.45
CA GLN A 40 11.04 -0.01 -7.25
C GLN A 40 9.95 -1.04 -7.53
N PHE A 41 8.97 -0.62 -8.32
CA PHE A 41 7.88 -1.49 -8.76
C PHE A 41 8.43 -2.64 -9.61
N GLU A 42 9.31 -2.35 -10.57
CA GLU A 42 9.89 -3.37 -11.45
C GLU A 42 10.77 -4.36 -10.68
N ASP A 43 11.57 -3.91 -9.71
CA ASP A 43 12.40 -4.80 -8.89
C ASP A 43 11.53 -5.82 -8.13
N VAL A 44 10.45 -5.34 -7.53
CA VAL A 44 9.53 -6.18 -6.76
C VAL A 44 8.72 -7.10 -7.66
N TYR A 45 8.18 -6.56 -8.76
CA TYR A 45 7.38 -7.34 -9.70
C TYR A 45 8.21 -8.47 -10.30
N ASN A 46 9.45 -8.19 -10.73
CA ASN A 46 10.36 -9.21 -11.26
C ASN A 46 10.75 -10.25 -10.19
N ALA A 47 10.99 -9.83 -8.95
CA ALA A 47 11.26 -10.74 -7.84
C ALA A 47 10.07 -11.67 -7.55
N LEU A 48 8.85 -11.13 -7.55
CA LEU A 48 7.62 -11.89 -7.37
C LEU A 48 7.40 -12.88 -8.51
N ARG A 49 7.52 -12.44 -9.78
CA ARG A 49 7.41 -13.32 -10.95
C ARG A 49 8.40 -14.47 -10.90
N TRP A 50 9.66 -14.17 -10.54
CA TRP A 50 10.69 -15.20 -10.37
C TRP A 50 10.35 -16.18 -9.26
N PHE A 51 9.86 -15.69 -8.11
CA PHE A 51 9.49 -16.53 -6.97
C PHE A 51 8.31 -17.46 -7.30
N LEU A 52 7.35 -17.00 -8.09
CA LEU A 52 6.15 -17.76 -8.48
C LEU A 52 6.39 -18.82 -9.56
N ARG A 53 7.62 -19.00 -10.05
CA ARG A 53 7.91 -20.10 -10.99
C ARG A 53 7.91 -21.44 -10.25
N GLN A 54 7.32 -22.47 -10.87
CA GLN A 54 7.18 -23.79 -10.25
C GLN A 54 8.51 -24.37 -9.77
N ASP A 55 9.58 -24.26 -10.58
CA ASP A 55 10.92 -24.74 -10.22
C ASP A 55 11.49 -24.06 -8.98
N VAL A 56 11.16 -22.77 -8.78
CA VAL A 56 11.61 -21.99 -7.62
C VAL A 56 10.81 -22.38 -6.38
N LEU A 57 9.48 -22.50 -6.50
CA LEU A 57 8.63 -22.98 -5.41
C LEU A 57 9.05 -24.38 -4.95
N ASP A 58 9.27 -25.31 -5.89
CA ASP A 58 9.71 -26.68 -5.60
C ASP A 58 11.07 -26.71 -4.89
N LYS A 59 12.04 -25.93 -5.40
CA LYS A 59 13.38 -25.80 -4.79
C LYS A 59 13.31 -25.36 -3.34
N TYR A 60 12.35 -24.51 -3.01
CA TYR A 60 12.15 -23.96 -1.67
C TYR A 60 11.08 -24.71 -0.87
N GLY A 61 10.46 -25.75 -1.42
CA GLY A 61 9.36 -26.51 -0.80
C GLY A 61 8.14 -25.65 -0.47
N VAL A 62 7.84 -24.64 -1.28
CA VAL A 62 6.68 -23.75 -1.12
C VAL A 62 5.49 -24.41 -1.82
N ASP A 63 4.36 -24.53 -1.10
CA ASP A 63 3.10 -24.99 -1.70
C ASP A 63 2.53 -23.89 -2.61
N PRO A 64 2.37 -24.14 -3.93
CA PRO A 64 1.84 -23.17 -4.88
C PRO A 64 0.43 -22.67 -4.52
N GLU A 65 -0.37 -23.46 -3.82
CA GLU A 65 -1.72 -23.06 -3.38
C GLU A 65 -1.70 -22.22 -2.09
N ARG A 66 -0.53 -21.98 -1.49
CA ARG A 66 -0.38 -21.26 -0.22
C ARG A 66 0.62 -20.11 -0.30
N VAL A 67 0.65 -19.42 -1.44
CA VAL A 67 1.49 -18.23 -1.61
C VAL A 67 0.70 -16.96 -1.33
N GLY A 68 1.19 -16.15 -0.39
CA GLY A 68 0.66 -14.81 -0.12
C GLY A 68 1.71 -13.72 -0.36
N ILE A 69 1.26 -12.49 -0.57
CA ILE A 69 2.08 -11.29 -0.57
C ILE A 69 1.71 -10.39 0.61
N SER A 70 2.69 -9.72 1.19
CA SER A 70 2.44 -8.71 2.21
C SER A 70 3.44 -7.59 2.17
N GLY A 71 3.05 -6.38 2.56
CA GLY A 71 3.98 -5.31 2.85
C GLY A 71 3.38 -4.22 3.73
N ASP A 72 4.25 -3.39 4.29
CA ASP A 72 3.89 -2.32 5.21
C ASP A 72 4.25 -0.94 4.65
N SER A 73 3.39 0.07 4.87
CA SER A 73 3.60 1.44 4.37
C SER A 73 3.85 1.46 2.84
N ALA A 74 5.01 1.93 2.38
CA ALA A 74 5.45 1.86 0.98
C ALA A 74 5.61 0.40 0.46
N GLY A 75 5.96 -0.56 1.32
CA GLY A 75 5.90 -1.97 0.98
C GLY A 75 4.45 -2.45 0.75
N GLY A 76 3.49 -1.88 1.47
CA GLY A 76 2.05 -2.10 1.26
C GLY A 76 1.55 -1.51 -0.05
N ASN A 77 2.08 -0.35 -0.46
CA ASN A 77 1.88 0.21 -1.79
C ASN A 77 2.31 -0.79 -2.87
N LEU A 78 3.58 -1.20 -2.83
CA LEU A 78 4.15 -2.08 -3.83
C LEU A 78 3.46 -3.45 -3.85
N ALA A 79 3.13 -4.01 -2.68
CA ALA A 79 2.39 -5.26 -2.58
C ALA A 79 1.02 -5.17 -3.28
N ALA A 80 0.27 -4.09 -3.09
CA ALA A 80 -0.98 -3.87 -3.81
C ALA A 80 -0.76 -3.68 -5.32
N ALA A 81 0.22 -2.86 -5.70
CA ALA A 81 0.55 -2.55 -7.10
C ALA A 81 0.92 -3.81 -7.90
N VAL A 82 1.87 -4.60 -7.39
CA VAL A 82 2.34 -5.80 -8.09
C VAL A 82 1.29 -6.90 -8.10
N THR A 83 0.43 -7.00 -7.08
CA THR A 83 -0.72 -7.91 -7.10
C THR A 83 -1.68 -7.56 -8.23
N GLN A 84 -1.95 -6.27 -8.43
CA GLN A 84 -2.79 -5.80 -9.54
C GLN A 84 -2.16 -6.08 -10.90
N GLN A 85 -0.85 -5.85 -11.04
CA GLN A 85 -0.12 -6.14 -12.28
C GLN A 85 -0.12 -7.63 -12.60
N LEU A 86 0.09 -8.48 -11.59
CA LEU A 86 0.16 -9.93 -11.75
C LEU A 86 -1.10 -10.54 -12.36
N ILE A 87 -2.26 -9.94 -12.14
CA ILE A 87 -3.54 -10.41 -12.70
C ILE A 87 -3.51 -10.43 -14.24
N ASP A 88 -2.81 -9.49 -14.88
CA ASP A 88 -2.74 -9.41 -16.34
C ASP A 88 -1.55 -10.17 -16.93
N ASP A 89 -0.71 -10.78 -16.10
CA ASP A 89 0.52 -11.42 -16.54
C ASP A 89 0.23 -12.85 -17.04
N PRO A 90 0.27 -13.10 -18.36
CA PRO A 90 -0.08 -14.40 -18.90
C PRO A 90 0.97 -15.47 -18.57
N ASP A 91 2.18 -15.08 -18.19
CA ASP A 91 3.28 -16.01 -17.90
C ASP A 91 3.21 -16.55 -16.46
N VAL A 92 2.52 -15.85 -15.56
CA VAL A 92 2.39 -16.26 -14.17
C VAL A 92 1.19 -17.19 -14.01
N LYS A 93 1.46 -18.47 -13.72
CA LYS A 93 0.42 -19.50 -13.54
C LYS A 93 -0.04 -19.66 -12.09
N ILE A 94 0.86 -19.40 -11.14
CA ILE A 94 0.57 -19.50 -9.71
C ILE A 94 -0.15 -18.24 -9.24
N LYS A 95 -1.34 -18.42 -8.66
CA LYS A 95 -2.13 -17.31 -8.12
C LYS A 95 -1.78 -17.08 -6.65
N LEU A 96 -1.76 -15.82 -6.25
CA LEU A 96 -1.65 -15.47 -4.84
C LEU A 96 -2.96 -15.82 -4.14
N LYS A 97 -2.88 -16.53 -3.01
CA LYS A 97 -4.01 -16.85 -2.14
C LYS A 97 -4.45 -15.64 -1.31
N THR A 98 -3.48 -14.83 -0.87
CA THR A 98 -3.74 -13.65 -0.03
C THR A 98 -2.87 -12.46 -0.38
N GLN A 99 -3.38 -11.25 -0.15
CA GLN A 99 -2.56 -10.04 0.01
C GLN A 99 -2.79 -9.41 1.39
N SER A 100 -1.72 -8.98 2.07
CA SER A 100 -1.80 -8.33 3.40
C SER A 100 -1.12 -6.97 3.38
N LEU A 101 -1.90 -5.90 3.51
CA LEU A 101 -1.48 -4.51 3.36
C LEU A 101 -1.51 -3.82 4.73
N ILE A 102 -0.35 -3.46 5.25
CA ILE A 102 -0.21 -2.97 6.63
C ILE A 102 0.03 -1.46 6.59
N TYR A 103 -0.94 -0.66 7.05
CA TYR A 103 -0.97 0.81 6.96
C TYR A 103 -0.45 1.36 5.61
N PRO A 104 -1.02 0.90 4.48
CA PRO A 104 -0.42 1.10 3.15
C PRO A 104 -0.60 2.54 2.63
N ALA A 105 0.39 3.03 1.89
CA ALA A 105 0.26 4.24 1.06
C ALA A 105 -0.35 3.85 -0.29
N LEU A 106 -1.51 4.38 -0.68
CA LEU A 106 -2.24 3.84 -1.84
C LEU A 106 -2.62 4.87 -2.90
N GLN A 107 -2.57 6.16 -2.58
CA GLN A 107 -2.88 7.21 -3.55
C GLN A 107 -2.03 8.46 -3.37
N THR A 108 -1.86 9.16 -4.47
CA THR A 108 -1.05 10.38 -4.62
C THR A 108 -1.91 11.59 -4.97
N LEU A 109 -3.21 11.45 -5.21
CA LEU A 109 -4.03 12.47 -5.88
C LEU A 109 -4.59 13.52 -4.91
N ASP A 110 -5.19 13.07 -3.81
CA ASP A 110 -5.80 13.93 -2.80
C ASP A 110 -5.02 13.84 -1.50
N MET A 111 -4.17 14.85 -1.28
CA MET A 111 -3.32 14.99 -0.09
C MET A 111 -4.04 15.77 1.03
N ASP A 112 -5.37 15.88 0.96
CA ASP A 112 -6.18 16.65 1.90
C ASP A 112 -7.40 15.87 2.46
N LEU A 113 -7.28 14.55 2.51
CA LEU A 113 -8.23 13.67 3.20
C LEU A 113 -8.38 14.04 4.69
N PRO A 114 -9.49 13.67 5.36
CA PRO A 114 -9.67 13.90 6.80
C PRO A 114 -8.46 13.49 7.65
N SER A 115 -7.89 12.31 7.44
CA SER A 115 -6.68 11.81 8.13
C SER A 115 -5.43 12.64 7.84
N TYR A 116 -5.25 13.14 6.62
CA TYR A 116 -4.14 14.04 6.27
C TYR A 116 -4.25 15.37 7.02
N ARG A 117 -5.47 15.86 7.28
CA ARG A 117 -5.74 17.07 8.06
C ARG A 117 -5.56 16.83 9.56
N GLU A 118 -6.22 15.80 10.10
CA GLU A 118 -6.19 15.42 11.52
C GLU A 118 -4.76 15.10 12.00
N ASN A 119 -4.01 14.34 11.21
CA ASN A 119 -2.69 13.84 11.56
C ASN A 119 -1.56 14.65 10.90
N SER A 120 -1.86 15.87 10.41
CA SER A 120 -0.95 16.69 9.61
C SER A 120 0.42 16.94 10.28
N HIS A 121 0.45 17.03 11.60
CA HIS A 121 1.63 17.25 12.42
C HIS A 121 2.02 16.05 13.30
N PHE A 122 1.49 14.86 13.01
CA PHE A 122 1.80 13.68 13.83
C PHE A 122 3.31 13.34 13.72
N PRO A 123 4.04 13.15 14.84
CA PRO A 123 5.51 13.10 14.80
C PRO A 123 6.13 11.96 13.98
N VAL A 124 5.40 10.87 13.78
CA VAL A 124 5.91 9.67 13.09
C VAL A 124 5.82 9.81 11.57
N LEU A 125 4.66 10.24 11.06
CA LEU A 125 4.44 10.48 9.64
C LEU A 125 3.52 11.71 9.50
N SER A 126 4.12 12.86 9.21
CA SER A 126 3.40 14.12 8.99
C SER A 126 2.94 14.25 7.54
N LYS A 127 2.00 15.18 7.28
CA LYS A 127 1.55 15.52 5.91
C LYS A 127 2.72 16.03 5.05
N SER A 128 3.62 16.82 5.62
CA SER A 128 4.83 17.29 4.93
C SER A 128 5.79 16.17 4.57
N LEU A 129 5.99 15.21 5.48
CA LEU A 129 6.87 14.08 5.23
C LEU A 129 6.31 13.18 4.14
N ILE A 130 5.02 12.85 4.15
CA ILE A 130 4.43 11.99 3.12
C ILE A 130 4.39 12.68 1.74
N ALA A 131 4.17 14.00 1.68
CA ALA A 131 4.27 14.75 0.41
C ALA A 131 5.69 14.69 -0.17
N ARG A 132 6.71 14.82 0.68
CA ARG A 132 8.11 14.63 0.29
C ARG A 132 8.39 13.21 -0.19
N LEU A 133 7.98 12.20 0.56
CA LEU A 133 8.22 10.79 0.21
C LEU A 133 7.55 10.43 -1.12
N TRP A 134 6.30 10.86 -1.34
CA TRP A 134 5.62 10.69 -2.63
C TRP A 134 6.35 11.42 -3.76
N SER A 135 6.75 12.68 -3.57
CA SER A 135 7.49 13.41 -4.59
C SER A 135 8.82 12.74 -4.94
N GLU A 136 9.57 12.26 -3.94
CA GLU A 136 10.86 11.58 -4.11
C GLU A 136 10.73 10.27 -4.88
N MET A 137 9.55 9.63 -4.89
CA MET A 137 9.30 8.49 -5.78
C MET A 137 9.38 8.86 -7.26
N PHE A 138 9.12 10.11 -7.64
CA PHE A 138 9.08 10.52 -9.05
C PHE A 138 10.22 11.44 -9.44
N THR A 139 10.74 12.24 -8.50
CA THR A 139 11.75 13.25 -8.79
C THR A 139 12.42 13.81 -7.54
N THR A 140 13.60 14.41 -7.71
CA THR A 140 14.25 15.27 -6.71
C THR A 140 13.85 16.76 -6.82
N ASP A 141 13.06 17.12 -7.83
CA ASP A 141 12.49 18.45 -7.99
C ASP A 141 11.44 18.74 -6.91
N ARG A 142 11.71 19.77 -6.10
CA ARG A 142 10.87 20.16 -4.95
C ARG A 142 9.54 20.78 -5.36
N SER A 143 9.38 21.22 -6.61
CA SER A 143 8.13 21.80 -7.09
C SER A 143 6.96 20.81 -7.03
N LEU A 144 7.21 19.52 -7.25
CA LEU A 144 6.18 18.49 -7.11
C LEU A 144 5.78 18.32 -5.63
N GLU A 145 6.73 18.28 -4.71
CA GLU A 145 6.44 18.23 -3.27
C GLU A 145 5.64 19.45 -2.81
N GLU A 146 6.06 20.66 -3.21
CA GLU A 146 5.38 21.91 -2.84
C GLU A 146 3.93 21.89 -3.31
N ALA A 147 3.68 21.45 -4.55
CA ALA A 147 2.35 21.30 -5.10
C ALA A 147 1.53 20.21 -4.39
N MET A 148 2.13 19.05 -4.07
CA MET A 148 1.49 17.98 -3.31
C MET A 148 1.11 18.42 -1.89
N LEU A 149 1.97 19.20 -1.23
CA LEU A 149 1.75 19.68 0.13
C LEU A 149 0.50 20.56 0.22
N VAL A 150 0.26 21.40 -0.79
CA VAL A 150 -0.93 22.26 -0.89
C VAL A 150 -2.08 21.63 -1.67
N ASN A 151 -1.95 20.36 -2.09
CA ASN A 151 -2.96 19.61 -2.85
C ASN A 151 -3.34 20.27 -4.19
N GLN A 152 -2.34 20.74 -4.95
CA GLN A 152 -2.47 21.46 -6.24
C GLN A 152 -1.56 20.91 -7.34
N HIS A 153 -1.34 19.60 -7.39
CA HIS A 153 -0.45 18.95 -8.37
C HIS A 153 -1.18 18.18 -9.47
N VAL A 154 -2.46 17.82 -9.29
CA VAL A 154 -3.25 17.08 -10.29
C VAL A 154 -3.93 18.07 -11.26
N PRO A 155 -3.65 18.01 -12.57
CA PRO A 155 -4.21 18.96 -13.51
C PRO A 155 -5.63 18.59 -13.97
N VAL A 156 -6.32 19.53 -14.61
CA VAL A 156 -7.71 19.37 -15.05
C VAL A 156 -7.93 18.17 -15.97
N GLU A 157 -6.98 17.85 -16.83
CA GLU A 157 -7.05 16.74 -17.77
C GLU A 157 -7.07 15.38 -17.06
N SER A 158 -6.52 15.33 -15.84
CA SER A 158 -6.48 14.14 -14.98
C SER A 158 -7.55 14.15 -13.88
N SER A 159 -8.44 15.15 -13.87
CA SER A 159 -9.50 15.28 -12.86
C SER A 159 -10.48 14.10 -12.81
N HIS A 160 -10.61 13.37 -13.92
CA HIS A 160 -11.42 12.15 -14.00
C HIS A 160 -10.95 11.05 -13.03
N LEU A 161 -9.69 11.08 -12.59
CA LEU A 161 -9.14 10.12 -11.62
C LEU A 161 -9.64 10.37 -10.19
N PHE A 162 -10.13 11.58 -9.86
CA PHE A 162 -10.64 11.88 -8.52
C PHE A 162 -11.85 11.04 -8.12
N LYS A 163 -12.57 10.44 -9.08
CA LYS A 163 -13.65 9.49 -8.80
C LYS A 163 -13.17 8.29 -7.97
N TYR A 164 -11.90 7.89 -8.11
CA TYR A 164 -11.32 6.74 -7.40
C TYR A 164 -10.91 7.08 -5.96
N VAL A 165 -10.67 8.37 -5.65
CA VAL A 165 -10.26 8.88 -4.33
C VAL A 165 -11.33 9.74 -3.67
N ASN A 166 -12.59 9.66 -4.14
CA ASN A 166 -13.67 10.46 -3.60
C ASN A 166 -14.05 10.01 -2.19
N TRP A 167 -13.40 10.60 -1.17
CA TRP A 167 -13.57 10.20 0.21
C TRP A 167 -14.97 10.51 0.77
N SER A 168 -15.76 11.38 0.12
CA SER A 168 -17.16 11.61 0.51
C SER A 168 -18.03 10.36 0.35
N SER A 169 -17.72 9.50 -0.63
CA SER A 169 -18.42 8.23 -0.85
C SER A 169 -17.66 7.03 -0.31
N LEU A 170 -16.32 7.10 -0.24
CA LEU A 170 -15.47 5.97 0.11
C LEU A 170 -15.17 5.84 1.61
N LEU A 171 -15.25 6.93 2.38
CA LEU A 171 -15.06 6.88 3.83
C LEU A 171 -16.40 6.67 4.57
N PRO A 172 -16.44 5.77 5.56
CA PRO A 172 -17.53 5.72 6.54
C PRO A 172 -17.65 7.03 7.33
N GLU A 173 -18.87 7.40 7.73
CA GLU A 173 -19.16 8.66 8.46
C GLU A 173 -18.24 8.90 9.66
N LYS A 174 -17.92 7.85 10.44
CA LYS A 174 -17.06 7.96 11.61
C LYS A 174 -15.65 8.49 11.32
N PHE A 175 -15.16 8.33 10.09
CA PHE A 175 -13.83 8.79 9.66
C PHE A 175 -13.88 10.14 8.93
N LYS A 176 -15.06 10.62 8.55
CA LYS A 176 -15.22 11.97 7.99
C LYS A 176 -15.11 13.05 9.07
N ARG A 177 -15.46 12.74 10.32
CA ARG A 177 -15.30 13.59 11.52
C ARG A 177 -15.73 15.05 11.35
N GLY A 178 -16.82 15.28 10.61
CA GLY A 178 -17.37 16.62 10.37
C GLY A 178 -16.58 17.45 9.35
N HIS A 179 -15.57 16.89 8.69
CA HIS A 179 -14.94 17.52 7.55
C HIS A 179 -15.89 17.53 6.34
N PHE A 180 -15.95 18.66 5.65
CA PHE A 180 -16.68 18.80 4.41
C PHE A 180 -15.79 18.41 3.22
N TYR A 181 -16.37 17.67 2.29
CA TYR A 181 -15.72 17.36 1.03
C TYR A 181 -15.70 18.60 0.16
N ASN A 182 -14.49 19.02 -0.21
CA ASN A 182 -14.28 20.04 -1.22
C ASN A 182 -13.64 19.36 -2.42
N SER A 183 -14.08 19.75 -3.63
CA SER A 183 -13.39 19.33 -4.84
C SER A 183 -11.91 19.72 -4.75
N PRO A 184 -10.97 18.81 -5.08
CA PRO A 184 -9.55 19.12 -5.07
C PRO A 184 -9.22 20.31 -5.97
N THR A 185 -8.24 21.11 -5.54
CA THR A 185 -7.81 22.26 -6.33
C THR A 185 -6.92 21.78 -7.47
N LEU A 186 -7.29 22.13 -8.70
CA LEU A 186 -6.59 21.64 -9.89
C LEU A 186 -5.24 22.36 -10.05
N GLY A 187 -4.21 21.57 -10.31
CA GLY A 187 -2.85 22.04 -10.58
C GLY A 187 -2.58 22.38 -12.05
N SER A 188 -1.36 22.86 -12.32
CA SER A 188 -0.85 23.05 -13.68
C SER A 188 -0.51 21.72 -14.35
N SER A 189 -0.73 21.60 -15.65
CA SER A 189 -0.37 20.41 -16.43
C SER A 189 1.15 20.22 -16.57
N GLU A 190 1.98 21.21 -16.18
CA GLU A 190 3.44 21.14 -16.26
C GLU A 190 4.03 19.99 -15.44
N LEU A 191 3.61 19.85 -14.18
CA LEU A 191 4.10 18.79 -13.29
C LEU A 191 3.69 17.40 -13.77
N ALA A 192 2.45 17.24 -14.23
CA ALA A 192 1.98 15.97 -14.78
C ALA A 192 2.70 15.57 -16.08
N LYS A 193 3.06 16.53 -16.93
CA LYS A 193 3.87 16.27 -18.13
C LYS A 193 5.30 15.88 -17.77
N LYS A 194 5.88 16.52 -16.76
CA LYS A 194 7.26 16.28 -16.32
C LYS A 194 7.39 14.98 -15.51
N TYR A 195 6.38 14.67 -14.69
CA TYR A 195 6.37 13.57 -13.72
C TYR A 195 5.05 12.78 -13.79
N PRO A 196 4.72 12.14 -14.94
CA PRO A 196 3.44 11.44 -15.09
C PRO A 196 3.26 10.27 -14.13
N GLY A 197 4.34 9.77 -13.52
CA GLY A 197 4.31 8.62 -12.60
C GLY A 197 3.38 8.80 -11.40
N PHE A 198 3.16 10.02 -10.90
CA PHE A 198 2.22 10.21 -9.78
C PHE A 198 0.75 9.99 -10.17
N LEU A 199 0.45 9.86 -11.47
CA LEU A 199 -0.88 9.51 -11.99
C LEU A 199 -0.96 8.03 -12.40
N ASP A 200 0.14 7.29 -12.33
CA ASP A 200 0.23 5.89 -12.76
C ASP A 200 -0.38 4.97 -11.69
N VAL A 201 -1.27 4.07 -12.11
CA VAL A 201 -1.91 3.07 -11.23
C VAL A 201 -0.90 2.16 -10.51
N ARG A 202 0.28 1.93 -11.11
CA ARG A 202 1.36 1.15 -10.50
C ARG A 202 2.06 1.89 -9.36
N ALA A 203 1.94 3.22 -9.29
CA ALA A 203 2.40 4.03 -8.16
C ALA A 203 1.28 4.32 -7.15
N ALA A 204 0.03 4.44 -7.63
CA ALA A 204 -1.15 4.68 -6.83
C ALA A 204 -2.21 3.57 -7.04
N PRO A 205 -2.07 2.40 -6.38
CA PRO A 205 -2.93 1.24 -6.58
C PRO A 205 -4.40 1.47 -6.25
N LEU A 206 -4.72 2.52 -5.51
CA LEU A 206 -6.10 2.95 -5.27
C LEU A 206 -6.78 3.47 -6.54
N LEU A 207 -6.05 3.73 -7.63
CA LEU A 207 -6.61 4.21 -8.90
C LEU A 207 -7.06 3.08 -9.84
N ALA A 208 -6.82 1.81 -9.49
CA ALA A 208 -7.20 0.70 -10.34
C ALA A 208 -8.71 0.61 -10.56
N ASP A 209 -9.12 0.21 -11.76
CA ASP A 209 -10.52 0.02 -12.10
C ASP A 209 -11.17 -1.13 -11.31
N ASP A 210 -12.50 -1.08 -11.16
CA ASP A 210 -13.24 -2.07 -10.37
C ASP A 210 -13.12 -3.50 -10.94
N ASP A 211 -12.98 -3.66 -12.26
CA ASP A 211 -12.75 -4.97 -12.89
C ASP A 211 -11.39 -5.57 -12.50
N LYS A 212 -10.37 -4.71 -12.39
CA LYS A 212 -9.07 -5.10 -11.85
C LYS A 212 -9.20 -5.49 -10.38
N LEU A 213 -9.88 -4.66 -9.58
CA LEU A 213 -10.03 -4.91 -8.16
C LEU A 213 -10.78 -6.22 -7.87
N ARG A 214 -11.84 -6.54 -8.63
CA ARG A 214 -12.64 -7.76 -8.47
C ARG A 214 -11.81 -9.05 -8.56
N SER A 215 -10.70 -9.01 -9.28
CA SER A 215 -9.83 -10.16 -9.51
C SER A 215 -8.75 -10.33 -8.43
N LEU A 216 -8.71 -9.43 -7.43
CA LEU A 216 -7.72 -9.47 -6.35
C LEU A 216 -7.99 -10.60 -5.34
N PRO A 217 -6.93 -11.13 -4.71
CA PRO A 217 -7.05 -12.23 -3.78
C PRO A 217 -7.70 -11.82 -2.47
N LEU A 218 -7.91 -12.80 -1.58
CA LEU A 218 -8.35 -12.54 -0.21
C LEU A 218 -7.42 -11.51 0.44
N THR A 219 -8.01 -10.40 0.88
CA THR A 219 -7.23 -9.22 1.26
C THR A 219 -7.36 -8.95 2.76
N TYR A 220 -6.22 -8.72 3.42
CA TYR A 220 -6.14 -8.21 4.77
C TYR A 220 -5.58 -6.79 4.75
N VAL A 221 -6.24 -5.87 5.45
CA VAL A 221 -5.77 -4.49 5.59
C VAL A 221 -5.70 -4.14 7.07
N ILE A 222 -4.56 -3.58 7.49
CA ILE A 222 -4.43 -2.91 8.79
C ILE A 222 -4.37 -1.40 8.54
N THR A 223 -5.14 -0.61 9.29
CA THR A 223 -4.95 0.85 9.32
C THR A 223 -4.79 1.34 10.75
N CYS A 224 -4.12 2.48 10.92
CA CYS A 224 -3.85 3.08 12.24
C CYS A 224 -4.60 4.41 12.38
N GLN A 225 -5.09 4.72 13.58
CA GLN A 225 -5.86 5.94 13.83
C GLN A 225 -5.02 7.20 13.70
N TYR A 226 -3.79 7.18 14.20
CA TYR A 226 -2.83 8.28 14.17
C TYR A 226 -1.84 8.12 13.00
N ASP A 227 -2.40 8.13 11.80
CA ASP A 227 -1.69 7.95 10.54
C ASP A 227 -2.32 8.83 9.46
N VAL A 228 -1.52 9.58 8.71
CA VAL A 228 -2.01 10.36 7.55
C VAL A 228 -2.51 9.43 6.43
N LEU A 229 -1.98 8.20 6.32
CA LEU A 229 -2.40 7.21 5.33
C LEU A 229 -3.61 6.38 5.78
N ARG A 230 -4.22 6.71 6.93
CA ARG A 230 -5.39 5.98 7.46
C ARG A 230 -6.49 5.87 6.41
N ASP A 231 -6.82 6.99 5.78
CA ASP A 231 -7.96 7.05 4.87
C ASP A 231 -7.66 6.45 3.50
N ASP A 232 -6.40 6.43 3.04
CA ASP A 232 -5.96 5.65 1.87
C ASP A 232 -6.40 4.19 2.02
N GLY A 233 -6.00 3.56 3.13
CA GLY A 233 -6.33 2.17 3.42
C GLY A 233 -7.83 1.92 3.56
N ILE A 234 -8.56 2.82 4.22
CA ILE A 234 -10.02 2.68 4.41
C ILE A 234 -10.77 2.83 3.09
N MET A 235 -10.42 3.81 2.26
CA MET A 235 -11.01 3.97 0.94
C MET A 235 -10.76 2.73 0.08
N TYR A 236 -9.54 2.18 0.12
CA TYR A 236 -9.22 0.95 -0.61
C TYR A 236 -10.04 -0.25 -0.13
N VAL A 237 -10.20 -0.42 1.19
CA VAL A 237 -11.08 -1.45 1.77
C VAL A 237 -12.51 -1.30 1.26
N THR A 238 -13.06 -0.08 1.23
CA THR A 238 -14.40 0.18 0.69
C THR A 238 -14.49 -0.21 -0.79
N ARG A 239 -13.52 0.22 -1.61
CA ARG A 239 -13.49 -0.11 -3.04
C ARG A 239 -13.38 -1.61 -3.31
N LEU A 240 -12.49 -2.31 -2.61
CA LEU A 240 -12.34 -3.77 -2.71
C LEU A 240 -13.64 -4.49 -2.35
N ARG A 241 -14.31 -4.10 -1.26
CA ARG A 241 -15.60 -4.68 -0.85
C ARG A 241 -16.69 -4.42 -1.89
N ASN A 242 -16.76 -3.21 -2.46
CA ASN A 242 -17.71 -2.88 -3.53
C ASN A 242 -17.45 -3.69 -4.81
N ALA A 243 -16.17 -4.00 -5.09
CA ALA A 243 -15.79 -4.88 -6.19
C ALA A 243 -16.04 -6.38 -5.90
N GLY A 244 -16.50 -6.74 -4.70
CA GLY A 244 -16.81 -8.12 -4.31
C GLY A 244 -15.63 -8.91 -3.76
N VAL A 245 -14.49 -8.25 -3.48
CA VAL A 245 -13.33 -8.89 -2.86
C VAL A 245 -13.62 -9.17 -1.39
N ARG A 246 -13.22 -10.35 -0.91
CA ARG A 246 -13.26 -10.65 0.52
C ARG A 246 -12.16 -9.87 1.23
N VAL A 247 -12.54 -8.96 2.13
CA VAL A 247 -11.61 -8.10 2.86
C VAL A 247 -11.80 -8.20 4.37
N THR A 248 -10.76 -8.61 5.06
CA THR A 248 -10.64 -8.41 6.50
C THR A 248 -9.93 -7.08 6.74
N HIS A 249 -10.55 -6.18 7.52
CA HIS A 249 -9.98 -4.87 7.83
C HIS A 249 -9.91 -4.69 9.35
N ASN A 250 -8.69 -4.55 9.86
CA ASN A 250 -8.43 -4.27 11.26
C ASN A 250 -7.95 -2.82 11.41
N HIS A 251 -8.78 -1.98 12.01
CA HIS A 251 -8.40 -0.62 12.39
C HIS A 251 -7.87 -0.59 13.82
N ILE A 252 -6.67 -0.05 14.02
CA ILE A 252 -6.03 0.07 15.33
C ILE A 252 -6.27 1.49 15.86
N GLU A 253 -7.24 1.61 16.77
CA GLU A 253 -7.77 2.87 17.32
C GLU A 253 -6.72 3.71 18.07
N ASP A 254 -5.70 3.07 18.64
CA ASP A 254 -4.56 3.69 19.34
C ASP A 254 -3.24 3.50 18.55
N GLY A 255 -3.34 3.05 17.30
CA GLY A 255 -2.20 2.75 16.44
C GLY A 255 -1.66 4.00 15.75
N LEU A 256 -0.37 3.96 15.44
CA LEU A 256 0.37 4.97 14.69
C LEU A 256 1.07 4.35 13.48
N HIS A 257 1.40 5.17 12.49
CA HIS A 257 2.10 4.70 11.29
C HIS A 257 3.38 3.93 11.64
N GLY A 258 3.67 2.83 10.94
CA GLY A 258 4.87 2.03 11.24
C GLY A 258 4.76 1.23 12.54
N ALA A 259 3.55 0.95 13.04
CA ALA A 259 3.30 0.24 14.29
C ALA A 259 4.14 -1.05 14.49
N LEU A 260 4.49 -1.79 13.43
CA LEU A 260 5.30 -3.00 13.53
C LEU A 260 6.79 -2.73 13.83
N SER A 261 7.29 -1.54 13.49
CA SER A 261 8.70 -1.16 13.67
C SER A 261 9.04 -0.81 15.12
N TYR A 262 8.04 -0.60 15.98
CA TYR A 262 8.23 -0.24 17.39
C TYR A 262 8.37 -1.48 18.28
N HIS A 263 9.38 -2.30 18.01
CA HIS A 263 9.66 -3.51 18.80
C HIS A 263 9.77 -3.21 20.30
N GLY A 264 9.22 -4.10 21.13
CA GLY A 264 9.18 -3.91 22.59
C GLY A 264 7.96 -3.13 23.10
N PHE A 265 7.23 -2.42 22.23
CA PHE A 265 5.98 -1.76 22.60
C PHE A 265 4.77 -2.69 22.39
N LYS A 266 3.76 -2.56 23.26
CA LYS A 266 2.51 -3.35 23.19
C LYS A 266 1.81 -3.24 21.84
N ILE A 267 1.88 -2.07 21.20
CA ILE A 267 1.31 -1.82 19.88
C ILE A 267 1.90 -2.76 18.82
N ALA A 268 3.23 -2.90 18.77
CA ALA A 268 3.90 -3.76 17.80
C ALA A 268 3.50 -5.22 17.99
N TYR A 269 3.55 -5.72 19.24
CA TYR A 269 3.14 -7.09 19.55
C TYR A 269 1.68 -7.37 19.19
N ARG A 270 0.76 -6.42 19.46
CA ARG A 270 -0.66 -6.57 19.12
C ARG A 270 -0.85 -6.61 17.60
N THR A 271 -0.26 -5.68 16.87
CA THR A 271 -0.35 -5.61 15.41
C THR A 271 0.22 -6.87 14.77
N GLU A 272 1.38 -7.32 15.24
CA GLU A 272 2.04 -8.53 14.79
C GLU A 272 1.19 -9.78 15.07
N ASN A 273 0.67 -9.93 16.29
CA ASN A 273 -0.20 -11.06 16.64
C ASN A 273 -1.47 -11.09 15.81
N GLN A 274 -2.12 -9.94 15.58
CA GLN A 274 -3.30 -9.86 14.71
C GLN A 274 -2.97 -10.30 13.29
N TYR A 275 -1.86 -9.81 12.73
CA TYR A 275 -1.38 -10.20 11.41
C TYR A 275 -1.06 -11.69 11.31
N MET A 276 -0.28 -12.22 12.25
CA MET A 276 0.13 -13.63 12.26
C MET A 276 -1.06 -14.57 12.47
N ASN A 277 -2.02 -14.22 13.32
CA ASN A 277 -3.23 -15.01 13.50
C ASN A 277 -4.05 -15.06 12.21
N TRP A 278 -4.22 -13.91 11.54
CA TRP A 278 -4.92 -13.88 10.27
C TRP A 278 -4.24 -14.73 9.20
N LEU A 279 -2.91 -14.67 9.09
CA LEU A 279 -2.16 -15.52 8.15
C LEU A 279 -2.33 -17.01 8.46
N ARG A 280 -2.30 -17.43 9.73
CA ARG A 280 -2.51 -18.85 10.12
C ARG A 280 -3.85 -19.40 9.69
N GLU A 281 -4.88 -18.57 9.69
CA GLU A 281 -6.23 -18.97 9.30
C GLU A 281 -6.42 -18.99 7.78
N ASN A 282 -5.64 -18.20 7.04
CA ASN A 282 -5.94 -17.87 5.64
C ASN A 282 -4.85 -18.29 4.64
N LEU A 283 -3.66 -18.71 5.09
CA LEU A 283 -2.62 -19.29 4.25
C LEU A 283 -2.35 -20.71 4.66
#